data_AF-A0AA95J766-F1
#
_entry.id   AF-A0AA95J766-F1
#
_cell.length_a   1.000
_cell.length_b   1.000
_cell.length_c   1.000
_cell.angle_alpha   90.00
_cell.angle_beta   90.00
_cell.angle_gamma   90.00
#
_symmetry.space_group_name_H-M   'P 1'
#
loop_
_entity.id
_entity.type
_entity.pdbx_description
1 polymer ?
#
loop_
_entity_poly.entity_id
_entity_poly.type
_entity_poly.pdbx_seq_one_letter_code
_entity_poly.pdbx_strand_id
1 'polypeptide(L)'
;MQGELRPCVIGRPSRTNVLFLGDSHAEPFYTPISRPAGRATAFTFLTYGGCPPLPDTNMALPGSRCRDFLEAAWAQAESGDYQEVVLSAFWPIYLESYRPGSDNNHLLCFEQGGSCRIERDPAQYGRAVAAAFERLATRIRALRARGIEVTPAGTDALCRYRHSARIGAASLSRDRTGRAATDRGRPRSGRLRPRREPFWKRLPRQAARS
;
A
#
# COMPACT_ATOMS: atom_id res chain seq x y z
N MET A 1 -19.18 -2.37 21.41
CA MET A 1 -18.51 -1.04 21.32
C MET A 1 -17.64 -1.03 20.07
N GLN A 2 -18.11 -0.41 19.00
CA GLN A 2 -17.36 -0.11 17.79
C GLN A 2 -16.51 1.14 18.08
N GLY A 3 -15.19 1.03 17.98
CA GLY A 3 -14.32 2.19 18.07
C GLY A 3 -14.39 2.96 16.76
N GLU A 4 -14.68 4.26 16.83
CA GLU A 4 -14.67 5.12 15.66
C GLU A 4 -13.26 5.19 15.07
N LEU A 5 -13.13 5.12 13.74
CA LEU A 5 -11.86 5.37 13.08
C LEU A 5 -11.38 6.79 13.42
N ARG A 6 -10.08 6.93 13.69
CA ARG A 6 -9.45 8.23 13.96
C ARG A 6 -8.38 8.50 12.91
N PRO A 7 -8.75 9.08 11.76
CA PRO A 7 -7.79 9.37 10.70
C PRO A 7 -6.78 10.43 11.14
N CYS A 8 -5.50 10.23 10.83
CA CYS A 8 -4.52 11.29 10.92
C CYS A 8 -4.47 12.03 9.59
N VAL A 9 -4.82 13.33 9.59
CA VAL A 9 -4.90 14.15 8.36
C VAL A 9 -3.81 15.22 8.38
N ILE A 10 -3.06 15.32 7.30
CA ILE A 10 -2.04 16.34 7.06
C ILE A 10 -2.49 17.23 5.90
N GLY A 11 -2.53 18.54 6.15
CA GLY A 11 -3.00 19.53 5.18
C GLY A 11 -4.51 19.70 5.19
N ARG A 12 -5.01 20.57 4.31
CA ARG A 12 -6.46 20.76 4.09
C ARG A 12 -6.87 19.97 2.85
N PRO A 13 -8.12 19.46 2.78
CA PRO A 13 -8.65 18.87 1.56
C PRO A 13 -8.35 19.74 0.33
N SER A 14 -7.90 19.11 -0.74
CA SER A 14 -7.34 19.78 -1.91
C SER A 14 -7.69 19.01 -3.19
N ARG A 15 -7.15 19.45 -4.33
CA ARG A 15 -7.32 18.72 -5.61
C ARG A 15 -6.68 17.34 -5.62
N THR A 16 -5.80 17.05 -4.66
CA THR A 16 -5.13 15.76 -4.58
C THR A 16 -5.11 15.31 -3.13
N ASN A 17 -5.92 14.32 -2.81
CA ASN A 17 -5.99 13.72 -1.49
C ASN A 17 -5.48 12.28 -1.61
N VAL A 18 -4.46 11.95 -0.83
CA VAL A 18 -3.81 10.64 -0.83
C VAL A 18 -4.11 9.94 0.50
N LEU A 19 -4.59 8.70 0.43
CA LEU A 19 -4.81 7.86 1.59
C LEU A 19 -3.69 6.83 1.72
N PHE A 20 -3.05 6.78 2.89
CA PHE A 20 -2.17 5.69 3.30
C PHE A 20 -2.98 4.72 4.16
N LEU A 21 -3.06 3.47 3.74
CA LEU A 21 -3.71 2.37 4.45
C LEU A 21 -2.67 1.28 4.72
N GLY A 22 -2.46 0.91 5.99
CA GLY A 22 -1.39 -0.01 6.30
C GLY A 22 -1.18 -0.37 7.77
N ASP A 23 -0.09 -1.09 8.01
CA ASP A 23 0.44 -1.35 9.35
C ASP A 23 1.37 -0.20 9.81
N SER A 24 2.15 -0.44 10.87
CA SER A 24 3.15 0.51 11.36
C SER A 24 4.21 0.90 10.32
N HIS A 25 4.39 0.16 9.23
CA HIS A 25 5.32 0.50 8.16
C HIS A 25 4.77 1.53 7.16
N ALA A 26 3.49 1.92 7.26
CA ALA A 26 3.02 3.13 6.57
C ALA A 26 3.35 4.42 7.34
N GLU A 27 3.55 4.34 8.66
CA GLU A 27 3.77 5.51 9.53
C GLU A 27 5.04 6.30 9.21
N PRO A 28 6.18 5.69 8.79
CA PRO A 28 7.37 6.45 8.42
C PRO A 28 7.19 7.38 7.22
N PHE A 29 6.11 7.23 6.43
CA PHE A 29 5.78 8.20 5.38
C PHE A 29 5.33 9.55 5.96
N TYR A 30 4.89 9.60 7.22
CA TYR A 30 4.46 10.82 7.90
C TYR A 30 5.55 11.90 7.90
N THR A 31 6.76 11.57 8.37
CA THR A 31 7.84 12.56 8.60
C THR A 31 8.26 13.35 7.35
N PRO A 32 8.51 12.75 6.17
CA PRO A 32 8.85 13.53 4.98
C PRO A 32 7.66 14.33 4.42
N ILE A 33 6.42 13.89 4.68
CA ILE A 33 5.18 14.49 4.15
C ILE A 33 4.68 15.63 5.05
N SER A 34 4.91 15.58 6.36
CA SER A 34 4.48 16.62 7.31
C SER A 34 5.32 17.90 7.23
N ARG A 35 6.47 17.86 6.56
CA ARG A 35 7.32 19.05 6.36
C ARG A 35 6.60 20.08 5.48
N PRO A 36 6.39 21.33 5.95
CA PRO A 36 5.69 22.36 5.19
C PRO A 36 6.42 22.64 3.86
N ALA A 37 5.75 22.37 2.75
CA ALA A 37 6.29 22.66 1.41
C ALA A 37 5.15 23.00 0.44
N GLY A 38 4.41 24.09 0.69
CA GLY A 38 3.44 24.66 -0.27
C GLY A 38 2.50 23.66 -0.96
N ARG A 39 2.13 22.55 -0.29
CA ARG A 39 1.54 21.40 -0.97
C ARG A 39 0.06 21.63 -1.24
N ALA A 40 -0.35 21.51 -2.49
CA ALA A 40 -1.74 21.38 -2.91
C ALA A 40 -2.24 19.92 -2.76
N THR A 41 -1.76 19.23 -1.72
CA THR A 41 -2.01 17.81 -1.48
C THR A 41 -2.35 17.57 -0.02
N ALA A 42 -3.47 16.90 0.24
CA ALA A 42 -3.84 16.42 1.56
C ALA A 42 -3.45 14.94 1.71
N PHE A 43 -3.04 14.55 2.90
CA PHE A 43 -2.68 13.17 3.19
C PHE A 43 -3.51 12.66 4.37
N THR A 44 -4.11 11.50 4.21
CA THR A 44 -4.80 10.79 5.30
C THR A 44 -4.05 9.51 5.60
N PHE A 45 -3.83 9.22 6.88
CA PHE A 45 -3.24 7.97 7.34
C PHE A 45 -4.27 7.20 8.16
N LEU A 46 -4.52 5.97 7.72
CA LEU A 46 -5.25 4.94 8.43
C LEU A 46 -4.29 3.78 8.66
N THR A 47 -3.59 3.82 9.79
CA THR A 47 -2.63 2.78 10.18
C THR A 47 -3.07 2.06 11.43
N TYR A 48 -2.80 0.76 11.49
CA TYR A 48 -2.95 -0.04 12.70
C TYR A 48 -1.76 -0.97 12.82
N GLY A 49 -0.93 -0.77 13.85
CA GLY A 49 0.27 -1.57 14.09
C GLY A 49 0.01 -3.08 14.09
N GLY A 50 0.74 -3.80 13.23
CA GLY A 50 0.62 -5.25 13.07
C GLY A 50 -0.54 -5.74 12.19
N CYS A 51 -1.43 -4.86 11.73
CA CYS A 51 -2.54 -5.22 10.85
C CYS A 51 -2.18 -5.04 9.37
N PRO A 52 -2.01 -6.12 8.58
CA PRO A 52 -1.79 -5.97 7.15
C PRO A 52 -3.03 -5.37 6.48
N PRO A 53 -2.90 -4.61 5.39
CA PRO A 53 -4.03 -4.12 4.60
C PRO A 53 -4.67 -5.23 3.74
N LEU A 54 -4.94 -6.39 4.35
CA LEU A 54 -5.51 -7.59 3.75
C LEU A 54 -6.96 -7.80 4.24
N PRO A 55 -7.97 -7.79 3.34
CA PRO A 55 -9.36 -8.01 3.73
C PRO A 55 -9.60 -9.38 4.38
N ASP A 56 -10.53 -9.41 5.34
CA ASP A 56 -10.94 -10.59 6.10
C ASP A 56 -9.78 -11.33 6.78
N THR A 57 -8.79 -10.58 7.27
CA THR A 57 -7.72 -11.10 8.10
C THR A 57 -7.75 -10.43 9.47
N ASN A 58 -7.29 -11.15 10.50
CA ASN A 58 -7.07 -10.58 11.82
C ASN A 58 -5.78 -11.10 12.43
N MET A 59 -5.42 -10.63 13.62
CA MET A 59 -4.32 -11.18 14.39
C MET A 59 -4.86 -11.97 15.58
N ALA A 60 -4.27 -13.13 15.84
CA ALA A 60 -4.52 -13.96 17.02
C ALA A 60 -3.81 -13.38 18.26
N LEU A 61 -3.99 -12.07 18.48
CA LEU A 61 -3.52 -11.32 19.63
C LEU A 61 -4.72 -10.82 20.44
N PRO A 62 -4.69 -10.90 21.78
CA PRO A 62 -5.74 -10.34 22.61
C PRO A 62 -6.01 -8.88 22.25
N GLY A 63 -7.28 -8.55 22.01
CA GLY A 63 -7.71 -7.19 21.66
C GLY A 63 -7.43 -6.76 20.22
N SER A 64 -6.88 -7.62 19.36
CA SER A 64 -6.70 -7.28 17.95
C SER A 64 -8.04 -7.11 17.23
N ARG A 65 -8.16 -6.01 16.50
CA ARG A 65 -9.36 -5.64 15.72
C ARG A 65 -9.00 -5.30 14.28
N CYS A 66 -8.02 -5.98 13.70
CA CYS A 66 -7.59 -5.68 12.33
C CYS A 66 -8.74 -5.81 11.34
N ARG A 67 -9.59 -6.83 11.47
CA ARG A 67 -10.77 -6.98 10.59
C ARG A 67 -11.67 -5.76 10.64
N ASP A 68 -12.14 -5.37 11.83
CA ASP A 68 -13.05 -4.22 11.99
C ASP A 68 -12.40 -2.91 11.52
N PHE A 69 -11.13 -2.71 11.88
CA PHE A 69 -10.37 -1.53 11.46
C PHE A 69 -10.24 -1.47 9.92
N LEU A 70 -9.87 -2.58 9.28
CA LEU A 70 -9.66 -2.64 7.84
C LEU A 70 -10.98 -2.48 7.09
N GLU A 71 -12.07 -3.09 7.56
CA GLU A 71 -13.38 -2.87 6.95
C GLU A 71 -13.78 -1.40 6.97
N ALA A 72 -13.60 -0.73 8.11
CA ALA A 72 -13.87 0.69 8.21
C ALA A 72 -12.88 1.52 7.33
N ALA A 73 -11.61 1.13 7.27
CA ALA A 73 -10.60 1.86 6.50
C ALA A 73 -10.82 1.73 4.99
N TRP A 74 -11.25 0.55 4.52
CA TRP A 74 -11.68 0.33 3.15
C TRP A 74 -12.96 1.09 2.85
N ALA A 75 -13.95 1.09 3.75
CA ALA A 75 -15.15 1.91 3.58
C ALA A 75 -14.81 3.40 3.46
N GLN A 76 -13.82 3.90 4.20
CA GLN A 76 -13.31 5.26 4.03
C GLN A 76 -12.60 5.46 2.69
N ALA A 77 -11.75 4.53 2.25
CA ALA A 77 -11.11 4.59 0.93
C ALA A 77 -12.15 4.61 -0.22
N GLU A 78 -13.26 3.88 -0.03
CA GLU A 78 -14.36 3.79 -0.97
C GLU A 78 -15.34 4.97 -0.85
N SER A 79 -15.51 5.64 0.28
CA SER A 79 -16.45 6.77 0.38
C SER A 79 -15.78 8.14 0.24
N GLY A 80 -14.47 8.21 0.48
CA GLY A 80 -13.73 9.47 0.48
C GLY A 80 -13.40 10.01 -0.91
N ASP A 81 -13.08 11.30 -0.95
CA ASP A 81 -12.56 11.99 -2.13
C ASP A 81 -11.04 11.82 -2.22
N TYR A 82 -10.59 10.61 -2.54
CA TYR A 82 -9.17 10.27 -2.70
C TYR A 82 -8.81 10.05 -4.17
N GLN A 83 -7.67 10.58 -4.60
CA GLN A 83 -7.13 10.36 -5.94
C GLN A 83 -6.12 9.21 -5.97
N GLU A 84 -5.47 8.94 -4.83
CA GLU A 84 -4.54 7.82 -4.67
C GLU A 84 -4.73 7.13 -3.32
N VAL A 85 -4.65 5.79 -3.32
CA VAL A 85 -4.52 4.95 -2.13
C VAL A 85 -3.17 4.23 -2.16
N VAL A 86 -2.35 4.46 -1.15
CA VAL A 86 -1.08 3.79 -0.93
C VAL A 86 -1.29 2.68 0.10
N LEU A 87 -1.11 1.43 -0.35
CA LEU A 87 -1.18 0.25 0.52
C LEU A 87 0.22 -0.08 1.03
N SER A 88 0.50 0.16 2.30
CA SER A 88 1.84 -0.04 2.87
C SER A 88 1.82 -1.06 3.99
N ALA A 89 2.70 -2.07 3.89
CA ALA A 89 2.84 -3.08 4.93
C ALA A 89 4.24 -3.69 4.92
N PHE A 90 4.60 -4.37 6.00
CA PHE A 90 5.74 -5.29 5.97
C PHE A 90 5.33 -6.66 5.43
N TRP A 91 5.00 -6.68 4.13
CA TRP A 91 4.52 -7.87 3.42
C TRP A 91 5.22 -9.19 3.74
N PRO A 92 6.57 -9.27 3.87
CA PRO A 92 7.24 -10.55 4.15
C PRO A 92 6.72 -11.27 5.40
N ILE A 93 6.37 -10.52 6.47
CA ILE A 93 5.87 -11.11 7.73
C ILE A 93 4.49 -11.77 7.57
N TYR A 94 3.75 -11.43 6.50
CA TYR A 94 2.39 -11.92 6.24
C TYR A 94 2.33 -12.98 5.14
N LEU A 95 3.46 -13.31 4.51
CA LEU A 95 3.54 -14.30 3.43
C LEU A 95 4.09 -15.65 3.91
N GLU A 96 4.71 -15.68 5.07
CA GLU A 96 5.28 -16.89 5.66
C GLU A 96 4.33 -17.48 6.71
N SER A 97 4.13 -18.79 6.65
CA SER A 97 3.32 -19.49 7.65
C SER A 97 3.98 -19.44 9.03
N TYR A 98 3.17 -19.55 10.09
CA TYR A 98 3.68 -19.70 11.45
C TYR A 98 4.68 -20.86 11.55
N ARG A 99 5.82 -20.62 12.19
CA ARG A 99 6.84 -21.63 12.48
C ARG A 99 7.13 -21.66 13.98
N PRO A 100 6.90 -22.78 14.69
CA PRO A 100 7.26 -22.89 16.10
C PRO A 100 8.75 -22.56 16.33
N GLY A 101 9.05 -21.73 17.34
CA GLY A 101 10.43 -21.38 17.72
C GLY A 101 11.16 -20.43 16.76
N SER A 102 10.46 -19.84 15.79
CA SER A 102 11.01 -18.78 14.95
C SER A 102 10.74 -17.40 15.54
N ASP A 103 11.60 -16.43 15.24
CA ASP A 103 11.41 -15.00 15.59
C ASP A 103 10.21 -14.36 14.86
N ASN A 104 9.63 -15.11 13.94
CA ASN A 104 8.51 -14.78 13.10
C ASN A 104 7.21 -14.93 13.90
N ASN A 105 6.85 -13.88 14.64
CA ASN A 105 5.58 -13.72 15.38
C ASN A 105 4.35 -13.56 14.45
N HIS A 106 4.22 -14.41 13.45
CA HIS A 106 3.15 -14.38 12.46
C HIS A 106 1.86 -14.91 13.09
N LEU A 107 1.18 -14.06 13.86
CA LEU A 107 -0.11 -14.36 14.45
C LEU A 107 -1.27 -14.03 13.50
N LEU A 108 -1.00 -13.91 12.19
CA LEU A 108 -2.05 -13.75 11.19
C LEU A 108 -3.00 -14.93 11.28
N CYS A 109 -4.27 -14.63 11.45
CA CYS A 109 -5.32 -15.62 11.56
C CYS A 109 -6.41 -15.33 10.53
N PHE A 110 -7.11 -16.39 10.16
CA PHE A 110 -8.18 -16.36 9.19
C PHE A 110 -9.48 -16.75 9.88
N GLU A 111 -10.59 -16.15 9.41
CA GLU A 111 -11.91 -16.50 9.91
C GLU A 111 -12.24 -17.95 9.53
N GLN A 112 -12.46 -18.80 10.54
CA GLN A 112 -12.89 -20.19 10.39
C GLN A 112 -13.99 -20.47 11.42
N GLY A 113 -15.21 -20.73 10.93
CA GLY A 113 -16.36 -21.04 11.79
C GLY A 113 -16.71 -19.93 12.80
N GLY A 114 -16.60 -18.66 12.40
CA GLY A 114 -16.87 -17.50 13.26
C GLY A 114 -15.78 -17.20 14.30
N SER A 115 -14.63 -17.85 14.21
CA SER A 115 -13.48 -17.60 15.07
C SER A 115 -12.22 -17.37 14.24
N CYS A 116 -11.35 -16.45 14.67
CA CYS A 116 -10.07 -16.26 14.02
C CYS A 116 -9.07 -17.30 14.50
N ARG A 117 -8.55 -18.13 13.59
CA ARG A 117 -7.61 -19.22 13.92
C ARG A 117 -6.34 -19.11 13.09
N ILE A 118 -5.21 -19.35 13.75
CA ILE A 118 -3.90 -19.44 13.09
C ILE A 118 -3.88 -20.72 12.27
N GLU A 119 -3.58 -20.61 10.98
CA GLU A 119 -3.35 -21.76 10.13
C GLU A 119 -1.89 -22.23 10.28
N ARG A 120 -1.71 -23.48 10.71
CA ARG A 120 -0.39 -24.05 11.02
C ARG A 120 0.14 -24.92 9.89
N ASP A 121 -0.74 -25.45 9.04
CA ASP A 121 -0.31 -26.19 7.85
C ASP A 121 0.14 -25.20 6.76
N PRO A 122 1.40 -25.27 6.29
CA PRO A 122 1.92 -24.29 5.33
C PRO A 122 1.15 -24.26 4.01
N ALA A 123 0.64 -25.39 3.55
CA ALA A 123 -0.13 -25.46 2.31
C ALA A 123 -1.50 -24.80 2.46
N GLN A 124 -2.21 -25.05 3.56
CA GLN A 124 -3.45 -24.36 3.91
C GLN A 124 -3.23 -22.86 4.13
N TYR A 125 -2.14 -22.49 4.82
CA TYR A 125 -1.79 -21.09 5.03
C TYR A 125 -1.59 -20.36 3.70
N GLY A 126 -0.81 -20.96 2.78
CA GLY A 126 -0.60 -20.42 1.44
C GLY A 126 -1.91 -20.21 0.67
N ARG A 127 -2.87 -21.15 0.78
CA ARG A 127 -4.20 -21.00 0.18
C ARG A 127 -5.01 -19.87 0.83
N ALA A 128 -4.97 -19.77 2.16
CA ALA A 128 -5.69 -18.72 2.90
C ALA A 128 -5.16 -17.32 2.58
N VAL A 129 -3.83 -17.17 2.52
CA VAL A 129 -3.16 -15.94 2.09
C VAL A 129 -3.53 -15.60 0.64
N ALA A 130 -3.45 -16.57 -0.28
CA ALA A 130 -3.83 -16.35 -1.67
C ALA A 130 -5.29 -15.87 -1.80
N ALA A 131 -6.21 -16.46 -1.05
CA ALA A 131 -7.60 -16.02 -1.02
C ALA A 131 -7.75 -14.58 -0.48
N ALA A 132 -6.99 -14.19 0.55
CA ALA A 132 -6.96 -12.82 1.05
C ALA A 132 -6.43 -11.83 -0.01
N PHE A 133 -5.41 -12.20 -0.77
CA PHE A 133 -4.90 -11.39 -1.87
C PHE A 133 -5.87 -11.27 -3.05
N GLU A 134 -6.67 -12.30 -3.34
CA GLU A 134 -7.74 -12.21 -4.36
C GLU A 134 -8.86 -11.24 -3.93
N ARG A 135 -9.21 -11.24 -2.64
CA ARG A 135 -10.15 -10.25 -2.08
C ARG A 135 -9.56 -8.84 -2.11
N LEU A 136 -8.28 -8.69 -1.75
CA LEU A 136 -7.56 -7.43 -1.90
C LEU A 136 -7.57 -6.94 -3.36
N ALA A 137 -7.23 -7.82 -4.31
CA ALA A 137 -7.24 -7.49 -5.73
C ALA A 137 -8.62 -7.04 -6.22
N THR A 138 -9.69 -7.65 -5.69
CA THR A 138 -11.08 -7.23 -5.97
C THR A 138 -11.35 -5.81 -5.48
N ARG A 139 -10.98 -5.47 -4.23
CA ARG A 139 -11.13 -4.09 -3.71
C ARG A 139 -10.29 -3.08 -4.49
N ILE A 140 -9.04 -3.43 -4.84
CA ILE A 140 -8.18 -2.58 -5.66
C ILE A 140 -8.81 -2.30 -7.03
N ARG A 141 -9.38 -3.31 -7.68
CA ARG A 141 -10.10 -3.13 -8.95
C ARG A 141 -11.31 -2.21 -8.80
N ALA A 142 -12.06 -2.33 -7.71
CA ALA A 142 -13.22 -1.48 -7.43
C ALA A 142 -12.82 0.00 -7.26
N LEU A 143 -11.73 0.29 -6.54
CA LEU A 143 -11.19 1.66 -6.43
C LEU A 143 -10.73 2.20 -7.79
N ARG A 144 -9.99 1.39 -8.56
CA ARG A 144 -9.49 1.80 -9.88
C ARG A 144 -10.60 2.05 -10.89
N ALA A 145 -11.68 1.28 -10.84
CA ALA A 145 -12.87 1.50 -11.68
C ALA A 145 -13.51 2.89 -11.45
N ARG A 146 -13.19 3.54 -10.33
CA ARG A 146 -13.65 4.88 -9.96
C ARG A 146 -12.62 5.97 -10.22
N GLY A 147 -11.52 5.64 -10.89
CA GLY A 147 -10.44 6.58 -11.20
C GLY A 147 -9.45 6.80 -10.06
N ILE A 148 -9.51 6.01 -8.99
CA ILE A 148 -8.56 6.10 -7.86
C ILE A 148 -7.31 5.27 -8.18
N GLU A 149 -6.13 5.90 -8.15
CA GLU A 149 -4.87 5.18 -8.29
C GLU A 149 -4.58 4.35 -7.03
N VAL A 150 -4.02 3.15 -7.21
CA VAL A 150 -3.66 2.29 -6.08
C VAL A 150 -2.22 1.81 -6.22
N THR A 151 -1.40 2.20 -5.26
CA THR A 151 0.05 1.94 -5.23
C THR A 151 0.39 0.99 -4.07
N PRO A 152 0.81 -0.27 -4.34
CA PRO A 152 1.39 -1.11 -3.31
C PRO A 152 2.79 -0.62 -2.96
N ALA A 153 2.99 -0.28 -1.69
CA ALA A 153 4.25 0.11 -1.10
C ALA A 153 4.77 -1.04 -0.22
N GLY A 154 5.95 -1.55 -0.54
CA GLY A 154 6.73 -2.37 0.39
C GLY A 154 7.58 -1.49 1.31
N THR A 155 8.27 -2.10 2.26
CA THR A 155 9.20 -1.42 3.18
C THR A 155 10.24 -0.54 2.45
N ASP A 156 10.67 -0.90 1.24
CA ASP A 156 11.61 -0.09 0.43
C ASP A 156 10.96 1.09 -0.34
N ALA A 157 9.64 1.24 -0.29
CA ALA A 157 8.91 2.20 -1.12
C ALA A 157 9.15 3.67 -0.72
N LEU A 158 9.57 3.94 0.52
CA LEU A 158 9.95 5.29 0.99
C LEU A 158 11.01 5.94 0.09
N CYS A 159 11.98 5.15 -0.41
CA CYS A 159 13.01 5.65 -1.31
C CYS A 159 12.45 6.00 -2.71
N ARG A 160 11.45 5.24 -3.19
CA ARG A 160 10.84 5.44 -4.52
C ARG A 160 9.80 6.56 -4.54
N TYR A 161 8.98 6.69 -3.50
CA TYR A 161 7.97 7.74 -3.42
C TYR A 161 8.59 9.15 -3.44
N ARG A 162 9.77 9.33 -2.81
CA ARG A 162 10.56 10.57 -2.90
C ARG A 162 10.98 10.92 -4.33
N HIS A 163 11.10 9.95 -5.23
CA HIS A 163 11.48 10.19 -6.62
C HIS A 163 10.27 10.60 -7.47
N SER A 164 9.13 9.89 -7.35
CA SER A 164 7.91 10.20 -8.10
C SER A 164 7.30 11.56 -7.74
N ALA A 165 7.24 11.89 -6.44
CA ALA A 165 6.75 13.21 -5.99
C ALA A 165 7.62 14.37 -6.49
N ARG A 166 8.93 14.15 -6.68
CA ARG A 166 9.84 15.14 -7.28
C ARG A 166 9.63 15.29 -8.79
N ILE A 167 9.34 14.20 -9.51
CA ILE A 167 9.08 14.24 -10.95
C ILE A 167 7.76 14.97 -11.24
N GLY A 168 6.71 14.74 -10.46
CA GLY A 168 5.44 15.46 -10.58
C GLY A 168 5.57 16.98 -10.36
N ALA A 169 6.35 17.38 -9.34
CA ALA A 169 6.63 18.80 -9.08
C ALA A 169 7.50 19.47 -10.17
N ALA A 170 8.43 18.73 -10.78
CA ALA A 170 9.26 19.25 -11.87
C ALA A 170 8.50 19.34 -13.21
N SER A 171 7.53 18.45 -13.45
CA SER A 171 6.69 18.47 -14.66
C SER A 171 5.70 19.63 -14.69
N LEU A 172 5.26 20.13 -13.53
CA LEU A 172 4.34 21.27 -13.43
C LEU A 172 5.05 22.63 -13.54
N SER A 173 6.38 22.67 -13.62
CA SER A 173 7.18 23.90 -13.68
C SER A 173 7.54 24.37 -15.10
N ARG A 174 7.15 23.65 -16.17
CA ARG A 174 7.64 23.94 -17.54
C ARG A 174 6.67 24.56 -18.55
N ASP A 175 5.42 24.86 -18.19
CA ASP A 175 4.44 25.42 -19.15
C ASP A 175 4.09 26.92 -18.99
N ARG A 176 4.94 27.71 -18.32
CA ARG A 176 4.81 29.18 -18.33
C ARG A 176 6.15 29.85 -18.60
N THR A 177 6.53 29.89 -19.88
CA THR A 177 7.02 31.11 -20.55
C THR A 177 7.29 30.76 -22.01
N GLY A 178 6.45 31.28 -22.91
CA GLY A 178 6.78 31.31 -24.32
C GLY A 178 7.97 32.25 -24.56
N ARG A 179 9.06 31.71 -25.13
CA ARG A 179 9.95 32.43 -26.05
C ARG A 179 10.86 31.43 -26.76
N ALA A 180 10.87 31.54 -28.09
CA ALA A 180 11.77 30.84 -28.98
C ALA A 180 13.22 31.34 -28.80
N ALA A 181 14.20 30.43 -28.79
CA ALA A 181 15.58 30.69 -29.16
C ALA A 181 16.34 29.39 -29.51
N THR A 182 16.63 29.26 -30.80
CA THR A 182 17.77 28.63 -31.48
C THR A 182 18.76 27.74 -30.71
N ASP A 183 18.89 26.51 -31.22
CA ASP A 183 20.12 25.82 -31.66
C ASP A 183 21.43 25.99 -30.87
N ARG A 184 21.87 24.89 -30.24
CA ARG A 184 23.23 24.29 -30.31
C ARG A 184 23.44 23.32 -29.15
N GLY A 185 23.97 22.14 -29.46
CA GLY A 185 24.71 21.33 -28.49
C GLY A 185 24.18 19.91 -28.27
N ARG A 186 24.61 18.98 -29.13
CA ARG A 186 24.55 17.54 -28.89
C ARG A 186 25.45 17.17 -27.72
N PRO A 187 25.01 16.29 -26.79
CA PRO A 187 25.93 15.24 -26.35
C PRO A 187 25.28 13.85 -26.24
N ARG A 188 26.01 12.90 -26.86
CA ARG A 188 26.29 11.50 -26.49
C ARG A 188 25.16 10.65 -25.88
N SER A 189 24.77 9.66 -26.70
CA SER A 189 24.10 8.42 -26.34
C SER A 189 24.79 7.68 -25.18
N GLY A 190 24.24 7.79 -23.98
CA GLY A 190 24.51 6.86 -22.88
C GLY A 190 23.56 5.67 -22.98
N ARG A 191 24.11 4.46 -23.15
CA ARG A 191 23.35 3.19 -23.18
C ARG A 191 22.49 3.07 -21.91
N LEU A 192 21.17 3.10 -22.09
CA LEU A 192 20.21 2.69 -21.08
C LEU A 192 20.43 1.20 -20.77
N ARG A 193 20.77 0.88 -19.52
CA ARG A 193 20.73 -0.51 -19.04
C ARG A 193 19.27 -1.01 -19.10
N PRO A 194 19.03 -2.28 -19.45
CA PRO A 194 17.68 -2.82 -19.51
C PRO A 194 16.99 -2.76 -18.15
N ARG A 195 15.72 -2.36 -18.16
CA ARG A 195 14.82 -2.38 -16.99
C ARG A 195 14.81 -3.80 -16.41
N ARG A 196 15.20 -3.94 -15.13
CA ARG A 196 14.96 -5.18 -14.38
C ARG A 196 13.45 -5.34 -14.20
N GLU A 197 12.90 -6.48 -14.62
CA GLU A 197 11.49 -6.79 -14.43
C GLU A 197 11.11 -6.80 -12.94
N PRO A 198 9.91 -6.30 -12.59
CA PRO A 198 9.45 -6.25 -11.22
C PRO A 198 9.28 -7.66 -10.63
N PHE A 199 9.61 -7.79 -9.36
CA PHE A 199 9.69 -9.06 -8.62
C PHE A 199 8.41 -9.91 -8.69
N TRP A 200 7.23 -9.30 -8.73
CA TRP A 200 5.94 -10.01 -8.80
C TRP A 200 5.71 -10.78 -10.11
N LYS A 201 6.46 -10.49 -11.18
CA LYS A 201 6.45 -11.31 -12.41
C LYS A 201 7.28 -12.60 -12.30
N ARG A 202 8.02 -12.80 -11.21
CA ARG A 202 8.90 -13.96 -10.99
C ARG A 202 8.30 -15.02 -10.07
N LEU A 203 7.04 -14.87 -9.67
CA LEU A 203 6.34 -15.92 -8.93
C LEU A 203 6.12 -17.12 -9.86
N PRO A 204 6.41 -18.36 -9.41
CA PRO A 204 6.20 -19.54 -10.23
C PRO A 204 4.71 -19.70 -10.52
N ARG A 205 4.34 -19.67 -11.81
CA ARG A 205 3.08 -20.23 -12.29
C ARG A 205 3.14 -21.73 -12.10
N GLN A 206 2.82 -22.23 -10.91
CA GLN A 206 2.52 -23.66 -10.77
C GLN A 206 1.13 -23.89 -11.33
N ALA A 207 1.13 -24.52 -12.50
CA ALA A 207 -0.02 -24.92 -13.25
C ALA A 207 -0.90 -25.88 -12.44
N ALA A 208 -2.20 -25.64 -12.53
CA ALA A 208 -3.22 -26.64 -12.27
C ALA A 208 -2.92 -27.91 -13.09
N ARG A 209 -2.51 -28.96 -12.40
CA ARG A 209 -2.69 -30.35 -12.80
C ARG A 209 -2.90 -31.15 -11.52
N SER A 210 -4.16 -31.50 -11.28
CA SER A 210 -4.71 -32.74 -10.68
C SER A 210 -6.12 -32.44 -10.23
#